data_AF-A0A6L7YE53-F1
#
_entry.id   AF-A0A6L7YE53-F1
#
_cell.length_a   1.000
_cell.length_b   1.000
_cell.length_c   1.000
_cell.angle_alpha   90.00
_cell.angle_beta   90.00
_cell.angle_gamma   90.00
#
_symmetry.space_group_name_H-M   'P 1'
#
loop_
_entity.id
_entity.type
_entity.pdbx_description
1 polymer ?
#
loop_
_entity_poly.entity_id
_entity_poly.type
_entity_poly.pdbx_seq_one_letter_code
_entity_poly.pdbx_strand_id
1 'polypeptide(L)' 'MANGEVVHEGAAACSRENFGQRFRIIGDPLDRIYTCKDTGSAVDGEHRDIWFENSDDGYNWSQQVGDFAQVEILPE' A
#
# COMPACT_ATOMS: atom_id res chain seq x y z
N MET A 1 -12.69 3.05 -2.53
CA MET A 1 -11.97 1.77 -2.41
C MET A 1 -12.92 0.61 -2.68
N ALA A 2 -12.41 -0.55 -3.10
CA ALA A 2 -13.20 -1.75 -3.37
C ALA A 2 -13.93 -2.31 -2.12
N ASN A 3 -13.47 -2.03 -0.91
CA ASN A 3 -14.19 -2.37 0.34
C ASN A 3 -15.38 -1.42 0.65
N GLY A 4 -15.59 -0.36 -0.14
CA GLY A 4 -16.65 0.63 0.08
C GLY A 4 -16.29 1.75 1.06
N GLU A 5 -15.11 1.73 1.67
CA GLU A 5 -14.63 2.83 2.52
C GLU A 5 -14.12 4.01 1.67
N VAL A 6 -14.09 5.19 2.31
CA VAL A 6 -13.41 6.39 1.80
C VAL A 6 -11.90 6.19 1.90
N VAL A 7 -11.16 6.53 0.84
CA VAL A 7 -9.69 6.45 0.82
C VAL A 7 -9.07 7.20 1.98
N HIS A 8 -8.00 6.66 2.54
CA HIS A 8 -7.28 7.25 3.67
C HIS A 8 -5.83 6.77 3.67
N GLU A 9 -4.96 7.48 4.39
CA GLU A 9 -3.57 7.06 4.57
C GLU A 9 -3.47 5.69 5.24
N GLY A 10 -2.60 4.83 4.73
CA GLY A 10 -2.50 3.42 5.16
C GLY A 10 -3.43 2.48 4.39
N ALA A 11 -4.29 2.98 3.49
CA ALA A 11 -4.94 2.14 2.50
C ALA A 11 -3.98 1.83 1.34
N ALA A 12 -4.03 0.59 0.85
CA ALA A 12 -3.33 0.16 -0.35
C ALA A 12 -4.30 -0.54 -1.31
N ALA A 13 -4.07 -0.37 -2.61
CA ALA A 13 -4.61 -1.26 -3.61
C ALA A 13 -3.66 -2.46 -3.77
N CYS A 14 -4.24 -3.65 -3.82
CA CYS A 14 -3.50 -4.90 -3.95
C CYS A 14 -4.20 -5.82 -4.96
N SER A 15 -3.52 -6.91 -5.33
CA SER A 15 -4.17 -8.00 -6.04
C SER A 15 -5.36 -8.54 -5.23
N ARG A 16 -6.39 -9.04 -5.92
CA ARG A 16 -7.63 -9.50 -5.27
C ARG A 16 -7.42 -10.64 -4.28
N GLU A 17 -6.37 -11.45 -4.49
CA GLU A 17 -5.97 -12.55 -3.60
C GLU A 17 -5.43 -12.05 -2.26
N ASN A 18 -4.88 -10.83 -2.22
CA ASN A 18 -4.32 -10.21 -1.02
C ASN A 18 -5.32 -9.25 -0.34
N PHE A 19 -6.59 -9.24 -0.72
CA PHE A 19 -7.56 -8.33 -0.14
C PHE A 19 -7.74 -8.54 1.36
N GLY A 20 -7.71 -7.47 2.14
CA GLY A 20 -7.71 -7.49 3.61
C GLY A 20 -6.34 -7.72 4.25
N GLN A 21 -5.33 -8.13 3.50
CA GLN A 21 -3.98 -8.38 4.01
C GLN A 21 -3.39 -7.10 4.62
N ARG A 22 -2.75 -7.27 5.78
CA ARG A 22 -2.01 -6.21 6.48
C ARG A 22 -0.52 -6.43 6.24
N PHE A 23 0.22 -5.35 6.04
CA PHE A 23 1.67 -5.42 5.83
C PHE A 23 2.36 -4.15 6.31
N ARG A 24 3.67 -4.26 6.54
CA ARG A 24 4.58 -3.12 6.68
C ARG A 24 5.63 -3.17 5.57
N ILE A 25 6.08 -2.00 5.13
CA ILE A 25 7.18 -1.88 4.16
C ILE A 25 8.47 -1.67 4.95
N ILE A 26 9.46 -2.52 4.72
CA ILE A 26 10.74 -2.44 5.43
C ILE A 26 11.49 -1.20 4.95
N GLY A 27 11.81 -0.30 5.89
CA GLY A 27 12.48 0.97 5.58
C GLY A 27 11.53 2.12 5.20
N ASP A 28 10.21 1.93 5.33
CA ASP A 28 9.24 3.01 5.18
C ASP A 28 9.48 4.11 6.25
N PRO A 29 9.79 5.36 5.85
CA PRO A 29 10.05 6.45 6.79
C PRO A 29 8.81 6.86 7.60
N LEU A 30 7.62 6.46 7.18
CA LEU A 30 6.37 6.76 7.87
C LEU A 30 6.02 5.72 8.94
N ASP A 31 6.75 4.58 8.98
CA ASP A 31 6.52 3.44 9.88
C ASP A 31 5.04 3.01 9.92
N ARG A 32 4.39 2.99 8.75
CA ARG A 32 2.95 2.73 8.64
C ARG A 32 2.66 1.25 8.49
N ILE A 33 1.52 0.85 9.05
CA ILE A 33 0.87 -0.41 8.70
C ILE A 33 -0.14 -0.11 7.60
N TYR A 34 -0.02 -0.85 6.50
CA TYR A 34 -0.93 -0.75 5.37
C TYR A 34 -1.91 -1.91 5.38
N THR A 35 -3.12 -1.65 4.89
CA THR A 35 -4.14 -2.67 4.67
C THR A 35 -4.61 -2.63 3.22
N CYS A 36 -4.61 -3.79 2.56
CA CYS A 36 -5.16 -3.98 1.24
C CYS A 36 -6.68 -3.80 1.25
N LYS A 37 -7.16 -2.58 0.99
CA LYS A 37 -8.58 -2.20 1.03
C LYS A 37 -9.16 -1.89 -0.35
N ASP A 38 -8.30 -1.80 -1.36
CA ASP A 38 -8.68 -1.51 -2.74
C ASP A 38 -8.07 -2.50 -3.74
N THR A 39 -8.53 -2.44 -4.99
CA THR A 39 -7.98 -3.22 -6.11
C THR A 39 -7.93 -2.35 -7.37
N GLY A 40 -6.95 -2.57 -8.24
CA GLY A 40 -6.83 -1.89 -9.53
C GLY A 40 -6.57 -2.87 -10.65
N SER A 41 -7.00 -2.56 -11.88
CA SER A 41 -6.76 -3.44 -13.04
C SER A 41 -5.28 -3.61 -13.39
N ALA A 42 -4.42 -2.71 -12.92
CA ALA A 42 -2.96 -2.76 -13.07
C ALA A 42 -2.21 -3.23 -11.80
N VAL A 43 -2.94 -3.69 -10.77
CA VAL A 43 -2.36 -4.13 -9.50
C VAL A 43 -2.60 -5.62 -9.34
N ASP A 44 -1.59 -6.43 -9.70
CA ASP A 44 -1.61 -7.88 -9.64
C ASP A 44 -0.39 -8.44 -8.89
N GLY A 45 -0.44 -9.74 -8.57
CA GLY A 45 0.63 -10.44 -7.86
C GLY A 45 1.11 -9.74 -6.58
N GLU A 46 2.40 -9.40 -6.54
CA GLU A 46 3.08 -8.75 -5.42
C GLU A 46 3.08 -7.21 -5.49
N HIS A 47 2.46 -6.60 -6.52
CA HIS A 47 2.36 -5.15 -6.62
C HIS A 47 1.51 -4.58 -5.48
N ARG A 48 1.95 -3.46 -4.90
CA ARG A 48 1.24 -2.66 -3.91
C ARG A 48 1.17 -1.23 -4.41
N ASP A 49 -0.05 -0.71 -4.57
CA ASP A 49 -0.28 0.69 -4.92
C ASP A 49 -0.69 1.45 -3.66
N ILE A 50 0.18 2.33 -3.18
CA ILE A 50 0.03 3.01 -1.89
C ILE A 50 -0.62 4.36 -2.09
N TRP A 51 -1.75 4.57 -1.42
CA TRP A 51 -2.47 5.83 -1.54
C TRP A 51 -1.85 6.94 -0.68
N PHE A 52 -1.72 8.13 -1.27
CA PHE A 52 -1.32 9.37 -0.61
C PHE A 52 -2.32 10.48 -0.93
N GLU A 53 -2.63 11.32 0.06
CA GLU A 53 -3.52 12.48 -0.13
C GLU A 53 -2.85 13.56 -1.01
N ASN A 54 -1.54 13.75 -0.82
CA ASN A 54 -0.74 14.74 -1.55
C ASN A 54 0.27 14.04 -2.47
N SER A 55 0.37 14.49 -3.72
CA SER A 55 1.29 13.94 -4.71
C SER A 55 2.76 14.12 -4.33
N ASP A 56 3.12 15.24 -3.70
CA ASP A 56 4.50 15.55 -3.33
C ASP A 56 4.98 14.63 -2.20
N ASP A 57 4.09 14.32 -1.25
CA ASP A 57 4.39 13.38 -0.17
C ASP A 57 4.60 11.97 -0.72
N GLY A 58 3.74 11.52 -1.63
CA GLY A 58 3.88 10.23 -2.31
C GLY A 58 5.18 10.13 -3.13
N TYR A 59 5.55 11.21 -3.85
CA TYR A 59 6.80 11.27 -4.59
C TYR A 59 8.02 11.23 -3.65
N ASN A 60 8.04 12.07 -2.61
CA ASN A 60 9.15 12.10 -1.66
C ASN A 60 9.31 10.78 -0.89
N TRP A 61 8.19 10.11 -0.59
CA TRP A 61 8.19 8.78 0.00
C TRP A 61 8.76 7.74 -0.96
N SER A 62 8.35 7.74 -2.22
CA SER A 62 8.83 6.75 -3.21
C SER A 62 10.33 6.91 -3.50
N GLN A 63 10.88 8.13 -3.43
CA GLN A 63 12.33 8.35 -3.53
C GLN A 63 13.13 7.71 -2.38
N GLN A 64 12.51 7.49 -1.22
CA GLN A 64 13.16 6.88 -0.05
C GLN A 64 12.99 5.37 -0.03
N VAL A 65 11.80 4.87 -0.37
CA VAL A 65 11.47 3.44 -0.37
C VAL A 65 11.98 2.73 -1.64
N GLY A 66 11.95 3.42 -2.78
CA GLY A 66 12.27 2.89 -4.09
C GLY A 66 11.10 2.17 -4.77
N ASP A 67 11.30 1.82 -6.05
CA ASP A 67 10.29 1.13 -6.86
C ASP A 67 10.09 -0.35 -6.46
N PHE A 68 11.05 -0.92 -5.72
CA PHE A 68 11.01 -2.28 -5.20
C PHE A 68 11.41 -2.26 -3.73
N ALA A 69 10.54 -2.80 -2.88
CA ALA A 69 10.76 -2.86 -1.45
C ALA A 69 10.41 -4.24 -0.88
N GLN A 70 11.05 -4.59 0.23
CA GLN A 70 10.65 -5.76 0.99
C GLN A 70 9.43 -5.40 1.85
N VAL A 71 8.45 -6.30 1.90
CA VAL A 71 7.29 -6.17 2.77
C VAL A 71 7.26 -7.32 3.76
N GLU A 72 6.77 -7.04 4.96
CA GLU A 72 6.44 -8.05 5.94
C GLU A 72 4.93 -8.13 6.09
N ILE A 73 4.39 -9.31 5.79
CA ILE A 73 2.97 -9.60 5.96
C ILE A 73 2.71 -9.81 7.45
N LEU A 74 1.71 -9.11 7.96
CA LEU A 74 1.31 -9.17 9.35
C LEU A 74 0.18 -10.20 9.51
N PRO A 75 0.11 -10.89 10.66
CA PRO A 75 -1.04 -11.74 10.97
C PRO A 75 -2.33 -10.92 11.04
N GLU A 76 -3.44 -11.60 10.77
CA GLU A 76 -4.80 -11.02 10.82
C GLU A 76 -5.14 -10.46 12.22
#